data_AF-A0A2K9NVS2-F1
#
_entry.id   AF-A0A2K9NVS2-F1
#
_cell.length_a   1.000
_cell.length_b   1.000
_cell.length_c   1.000
_cell.angle_alpha   90.00
_cell.angle_beta   90.00
_cell.angle_gamma   90.00
#
_symmetry.space_group_name_H-M   'P 1'
#
loop_
_entity.id
_entity.type
_entity.pdbx_description
1 polymer ?
#
loop_
_entity_poly.entity_id
_entity_poly.type
_entity_poly.pdbx_seq_one_letter_code
_entity_poly.pdbx_strand_id
1 'polypeptide(L)'
;MKKFLAVTALLTLTTTSAFAATSGSLLLQGIVAQKVAIVVTPVAVASALDLATTQSDLKVATVNEQSNSKTGYKVTITSANLGKLKRTDGAEVFSYTLKYAGSSVGLSTAAGSTFTNSSAAAVNVNKDLNISYTGVAAESMVEGTYADTVTFNIAAN
;
A
#
# COMPACT_ATOMS: atom_id res chain seq x y z
N MET A 1 36.94 90.79 39.67
CA MET A 1 38.17 90.41 38.94
C MET A 1 37.98 89.03 38.34
N LYS A 2 38.14 88.93 37.01
CA LYS A 2 38.77 87.83 36.25
C LYS A 2 38.68 86.45 36.91
N LYS A 3 37.98 85.47 36.33
CA LYS A 3 38.52 84.72 35.19
C LYS A 3 37.40 84.05 34.40
N PHE A 4 37.33 84.40 33.11
CA PHE A 4 36.86 83.52 32.05
C PHE A 4 37.69 82.23 32.08
N LEU A 5 37.07 81.06 32.14
CA LEU A 5 37.66 79.84 31.61
C LEU A 5 36.70 79.28 30.56
N ALA A 6 37.24 79.14 29.34
CA ALA A 6 36.55 78.76 28.14
C ALA A 6 35.93 77.36 28.26
N VAL A 7 34.68 77.26 27.82
CA VAL A 7 33.97 76.02 27.54
C VAL A 7 34.62 75.37 26.32
N THR A 8 35.29 74.24 26.52
CA THR A 8 35.66 73.34 25.42
C THR A 8 34.86 72.06 25.61
N ALA A 9 33.65 72.03 25.06
CA ALA A 9 32.85 70.81 24.97
C ALA A 9 33.54 69.88 23.96
N LEU A 10 34.34 68.94 24.49
CA LEU A 10 34.94 67.88 23.69
C LEU A 10 33.82 66.92 23.27
N LEU A 11 33.30 67.11 22.05
CA LEU A 11 32.30 66.24 21.46
C LEU A 11 32.98 64.91 21.09
N THR A 12 33.06 63.99 22.05
CA THR A 12 33.54 62.62 21.83
C THR A 12 32.54 61.90 20.94
N LEU A 13 32.81 61.87 19.62
CA LEU A 13 32.12 61.00 18.68
C LEU A 13 32.44 59.55 19.06
N THR A 14 31.57 58.95 19.88
CA THR A 14 31.59 57.51 20.12
C THR A 14 31.11 56.82 18.85
N THR A 15 32.04 56.48 17.95
CA THR A 15 31.75 55.63 16.81
C THR A 15 31.44 54.23 17.34
N THR A 16 30.17 53.92 17.56
CA THR A 16 29.73 52.55 17.81
C THR A 16 29.98 51.76 16.53
N SER A 17 31.00 50.92 16.53
CA SER A 17 31.25 49.96 15.46
C SER A 17 30.01 49.08 15.29
N ALA A 18 29.28 49.25 14.19
CA ALA A 18 28.20 48.35 13.84
C ALA A 18 28.83 47.02 13.41
N PHE A 19 28.73 45.99 14.26
CA PHE A 19 29.18 44.65 13.89
C PHE A 19 28.23 44.10 12.81
N ALA A 20 28.71 44.01 11.57
CA ALA A 20 28.01 43.32 10.51
C ALA A 20 27.97 41.81 10.80
N ALA A 21 26.85 41.15 10.49
CA ALA A 21 26.74 39.70 10.62
C ALA A 21 27.79 39.02 9.73
N THR A 22 28.63 38.16 10.32
CA THR A 22 29.70 37.41 9.60
C THR A 22 29.23 36.06 9.06
N SER A 23 27.95 35.73 9.28
CA SER A 23 27.33 34.52 8.77
C SER A 23 25.84 34.74 8.49
N GLY A 24 25.32 33.92 7.57
CA GLY A 24 23.91 33.81 7.26
C GLY A 24 23.54 32.33 7.12
N SER A 25 22.26 32.01 7.21
CA SER A 25 21.75 30.65 7.03
C SER A 25 20.67 30.62 5.97
N LEU A 26 20.66 29.56 5.17
CA LEU A 26 19.64 29.29 4.16
C LEU A 26 18.93 27.99 4.51
N LEU A 27 17.61 28.04 4.66
CA LEU A 27 16.80 26.83 4.77
C LEU A 27 16.51 26.28 3.38
N LEU A 28 16.91 25.04 3.12
CA LEU A 28 16.49 24.26 1.96
C LEU A 28 15.57 23.14 2.45
N GLN A 29 14.35 23.07 1.91
CA GLN A 29 13.34 22.09 2.31
C GLN A 29 12.57 21.56 1.09
N GLY A 30 12.27 20.26 1.11
CA GLY A 30 11.34 19.61 0.20
C GLY A 30 10.29 18.80 0.97
N ILE A 31 9.13 18.58 0.36
CA ILE A 31 8.04 17.77 0.92
C ILE A 31 7.81 16.56 0.01
N VAL A 32 7.72 15.38 0.60
CA VAL A 32 7.32 14.15 -0.09
C VAL A 32 5.93 13.76 0.38
N ALA A 33 4.95 13.75 -0.53
CA ALA A 33 3.59 13.34 -0.20
C ALA A 33 3.51 11.82 0.06
N GLN A 34 2.58 11.40 0.91
CA GLN A 34 2.32 9.98 1.13
C GLN A 34 1.75 9.36 -0.16
N LYS A 35 2.26 8.19 -0.52
CA LYS A 35 1.79 7.35 -1.60
C LYS A 35 1.54 5.95 -1.02
N VAL A 36 0.34 5.44 -1.22
CA VAL A 36 -0.03 4.04 -0.98
C VAL A 36 -0.88 3.59 -2.17
N ALA A 37 -0.46 2.54 -2.87
CA ALA A 37 -1.10 2.09 -4.10
C ALA A 37 -0.98 0.56 -4.25
N ILE A 38 -1.99 -0.03 -4.89
CA ILE A 38 -2.05 -1.46 -5.19
C ILE A 38 -2.49 -1.65 -6.65
N VAL A 39 -1.86 -2.60 -7.35
CA VAL A 39 -2.25 -3.02 -8.69
C VAL A 39 -2.31 -4.54 -8.70
N VAL A 40 -3.41 -5.10 -9.20
CA VAL A 40 -3.60 -6.54 -9.36
C VAL A 40 -3.53 -6.87 -10.85
N THR A 41 -2.51 -7.63 -11.25
CA THR A 41 -2.32 -8.07 -12.64
C THR A 41 -2.66 -9.56 -12.75
N PRO A 42 -3.81 -9.93 -13.33
CA PRO A 42 -4.19 -11.33 -13.48
C PRO A 42 -3.29 -12.06 -14.47
N VAL A 43 -3.08 -13.35 -14.23
CA VAL A 43 -2.52 -14.30 -15.22
C VAL A 43 -3.68 -14.85 -16.04
N ALA A 44 -3.45 -15.14 -17.33
CA ALA A 44 -4.49 -15.60 -18.25
C ALA A 44 -5.30 -16.81 -17.74
N VAL A 45 -4.67 -17.70 -16.97
CA VAL A 45 -5.34 -18.87 -16.38
C VAL A 45 -6.48 -18.50 -15.42
N ALA A 46 -6.43 -17.32 -14.78
CA ALA A 46 -7.43 -16.89 -13.81
C ALA A 46 -8.85 -16.75 -14.40
N SER A 47 -8.95 -16.50 -15.72
CA SER A 47 -10.24 -16.40 -16.44
C SER A 47 -10.61 -17.68 -17.20
N ALA A 48 -9.82 -18.75 -17.08
CA ALA A 48 -9.99 -19.99 -17.81
C ALA A 48 -9.57 -21.21 -16.96
N LEU A 49 -10.04 -21.26 -15.72
CA LEU A 49 -9.76 -22.34 -14.79
C LEU A 49 -10.43 -23.64 -15.27
N ASP A 50 -9.65 -24.72 -15.36
CA ASP A 50 -10.19 -26.06 -15.53
C ASP A 50 -10.66 -26.60 -14.17
N LEU A 51 -11.98 -26.64 -13.98
CA LEU A 51 -12.60 -27.10 -12.74
C LEU A 51 -12.71 -28.64 -12.65
N ALA A 52 -12.41 -29.36 -13.73
CA ALA A 52 -12.37 -30.83 -13.72
C ALA A 52 -11.05 -31.39 -13.16
N THR A 53 -9.98 -30.58 -13.20
CA THR A 53 -8.65 -30.98 -12.74
C THR A 53 -8.32 -30.34 -11.39
N THR A 54 -7.84 -31.14 -10.44
CA THR A 54 -7.32 -30.63 -9.15
C THR A 54 -6.12 -29.73 -9.37
N GLN A 55 -6.15 -28.54 -8.76
CA GLN A 55 -5.06 -27.57 -8.80
C GLN A 55 -4.49 -27.35 -7.41
N SER A 56 -3.17 -27.26 -7.32
CA SER A 56 -2.45 -26.94 -6.08
C SER A 56 -1.51 -25.77 -6.32
N ASP A 57 -1.68 -24.71 -5.54
CA ASP A 57 -0.87 -23.48 -5.57
C ASP A 57 -0.75 -22.88 -6.99
N LEU A 58 -1.82 -22.97 -7.78
CA LEU A 58 -1.89 -22.39 -9.13
C LEU A 58 -1.82 -20.88 -9.04
N LYS A 59 -0.79 -20.27 -9.66
CA LYS A 59 -0.64 -18.81 -9.72
C LYS A 59 -1.72 -18.21 -10.64
N VAL A 60 -2.49 -17.26 -10.10
CA VAL A 60 -3.59 -16.59 -10.81
C VAL A 60 -3.41 -15.08 -10.94
N ALA A 61 -2.55 -14.45 -10.14
CA ALA A 61 -2.24 -13.03 -10.29
C ALA A 61 -0.88 -12.67 -9.69
N THR A 62 -0.38 -11.50 -10.07
CA THR A 62 0.67 -10.78 -9.35
C THR A 62 0.08 -9.48 -8.80
N VAL A 63 0.29 -9.21 -7.52
CA VAL A 63 -0.16 -7.99 -6.84
C VAL A 63 1.06 -7.12 -6.56
N ASN A 64 1.10 -5.93 -7.13
CA ASN A 64 2.12 -4.92 -6.86
C ASN A 64 1.61 -3.98 -5.75
N GLU A 65 2.38 -3.85 -4.68
CA GLU A 65 2.13 -2.91 -3.59
C GLU A 65 3.22 -1.84 -3.59
N GLN A 66 2.80 -0.57 -3.49
CA GLN A 66 3.71 0.57 -3.35
C GLN A 66 3.28 1.39 -2.13
N SER A 67 4.24 1.71 -1.25
CA SER A 67 3.99 2.59 -0.12
C SER A 67 5.26 3.37 0.24
N ASN A 68 5.14 4.64 0.62
CA ASN A 68 6.20 5.39 1.30
C ASN A 68 5.79 5.82 2.71
N SER A 69 4.78 5.16 3.29
CA SER A 69 4.29 5.47 4.62
C SER A 69 5.35 5.18 5.69
N LYS A 70 5.53 6.12 6.62
CA LYS A 70 6.41 5.97 7.79
C LYS A 70 5.90 4.96 8.83
N THR A 71 4.64 4.51 8.72
CA THR A 71 4.01 3.53 9.64
C THR A 71 3.76 2.19 8.96
N GLY A 72 4.04 2.07 7.66
CA GLY A 72 3.65 0.93 6.84
C GLY A 72 2.21 1.02 6.32
N TYR A 73 1.62 -0.13 5.99
CA TYR A 73 0.30 -0.25 5.35
C TYR A 73 -0.38 -1.59 5.68
N LYS A 74 -1.67 -1.68 5.39
CA LYS A 74 -2.47 -2.91 5.43
C LYS A 74 -3.04 -3.21 4.05
N VAL A 75 -3.12 -4.49 3.71
CA VAL A 75 -3.91 -5.00 2.58
C VAL A 75 -5.03 -5.87 3.11
N THR A 76 -6.26 -5.52 2.78
CA THR A 76 -7.46 -6.31 3.06
C THR A 76 -7.91 -6.99 1.78
N ILE A 77 -8.10 -8.32 1.85
CA ILE A 77 -8.52 -9.17 0.74
C ILE A 77 -9.88 -9.76 1.08
N THR A 78 -10.86 -9.53 0.22
CA THR A 78 -12.24 -10.02 0.36
C THR A 78 -12.69 -10.74 -0.91
N SER A 79 -13.70 -11.58 -0.80
CA SER A 79 -14.30 -12.31 -1.93
C SER A 79 -15.81 -12.08 -1.93
N ALA A 80 -16.36 -11.77 -3.10
CA ALA A 80 -17.81 -11.58 -3.27
C ALA A 80 -18.61 -12.85 -2.95
N ASN A 81 -18.03 -14.02 -3.21
CA ASN A 81 -18.66 -15.33 -3.02
C ASN A 81 -17.99 -16.18 -1.93
N LEU A 82 -17.29 -15.55 -0.99
CA LEU A 82 -16.71 -16.17 0.20
C LEU A 82 -15.76 -17.36 -0.08
N GLY A 83 -14.88 -17.21 -1.08
CA GLY A 83 -13.94 -18.26 -1.49
C GLY A 83 -14.57 -19.36 -2.33
N LYS A 84 -15.61 -19.01 -3.11
CA LYS A 84 -16.30 -19.93 -4.01
C LYS A 84 -16.51 -19.29 -5.36
N LEU A 85 -16.20 -20.00 -6.43
CA LEU A 85 -16.70 -19.64 -7.75
C LEU A 85 -18.19 -19.97 -7.78
N LYS A 86 -19.05 -18.99 -8.02
CA LYS A 86 -20.50 -19.18 -8.12
C LYS A 86 -20.92 -19.17 -9.57
N ARG A 87 -21.81 -20.09 -9.96
CA ARG A 87 -22.37 -20.10 -11.31
C ARG A 87 -23.13 -18.79 -11.56
N THR A 88 -22.82 -18.11 -12.67
CA THR A 88 -23.31 -16.74 -12.95
C THR A 88 -24.82 -16.66 -13.12
N ASP A 89 -25.42 -17.70 -13.69
CA ASP A 89 -26.85 -17.87 -13.93
C ASP A 89 -27.50 -18.89 -12.97
N GLY A 90 -26.85 -19.18 -11.84
CA GLY A 90 -27.27 -20.24 -10.92
C GLY A 90 -26.91 -20.02 -9.45
N ALA A 91 -27.11 -21.09 -8.66
CA ALA A 91 -26.82 -21.12 -7.22
C ALA A 91 -25.67 -22.07 -6.86
N GLU A 92 -25.24 -22.88 -7.83
CA GLU A 92 -24.16 -23.84 -7.70
C GLU A 92 -22.84 -23.11 -7.42
N VAL A 93 -22.01 -23.74 -6.61
CA VAL A 93 -20.76 -23.18 -6.13
C VAL A 93 -19.63 -24.19 -6.21
N PHE A 94 -18.43 -23.70 -6.46
CA PHE A 94 -17.20 -24.47 -6.51
C PHE A 94 -16.17 -23.82 -5.57
N SER A 95 -15.78 -24.51 -4.50
CA SER A 95 -14.94 -23.91 -3.46
C SER A 95 -13.47 -23.91 -3.85
N TYR A 96 -12.76 -22.86 -3.46
CA TYR A 96 -11.30 -22.76 -3.62
C TYR A 96 -10.67 -22.16 -2.36
N THR A 97 -9.37 -22.36 -2.22
CA THR A 97 -8.55 -21.68 -1.21
C THR A 97 -7.62 -20.70 -1.89
N LEU A 98 -7.27 -19.61 -1.20
CA LEU A 98 -6.43 -18.54 -1.73
C LEU A 98 -5.20 -18.36 -0.83
N LYS A 99 -4.03 -18.20 -1.45
CA LYS A 99 -2.80 -17.78 -0.78
C LYS A 99 -2.31 -16.46 -1.37
N TYR A 100 -1.84 -15.59 -0.49
CA TYR A 100 -1.25 -14.30 -0.80
C TYR A 100 0.18 -14.25 -0.28
N ALA A 101 1.17 -14.10 -1.18
CA ALA A 101 2.59 -14.20 -0.85
C ALA A 101 2.93 -15.45 -0.01
N GLY A 102 2.35 -16.59 -0.38
CA GLY A 102 2.51 -17.88 0.31
C GLY A 102 1.69 -18.04 1.61
N SER A 103 1.05 -16.99 2.12
CA SER A 103 0.22 -17.05 3.33
C SER A 103 -1.25 -17.32 2.99
N SER A 104 -1.93 -18.17 3.78
CA SER A 104 -3.35 -18.47 3.58
C SER A 104 -4.22 -17.21 3.78
N VAL A 105 -5.22 -17.03 2.91
CA VAL A 105 -6.23 -15.97 3.00
C VAL A 105 -7.56 -16.58 3.40
N GLY A 106 -8.08 -16.20 4.57
CA GLY A 106 -9.43 -16.57 5.00
C GLY A 106 -10.48 -15.75 4.25
N LEU A 107 -11.25 -16.42 3.39
CA LEU A 107 -12.33 -15.83 2.59
C LEU A 107 -13.73 -16.23 3.05
N SER A 108 -13.86 -17.05 4.08
CA SER A 108 -15.16 -17.60 4.53
C SER A 108 -16.10 -16.56 5.16
N THR A 109 -15.66 -15.31 5.31
CA THR A 109 -16.45 -14.20 5.86
C THR A 109 -16.33 -12.97 4.96
N ALA A 110 -17.34 -12.11 4.97
CA ALA A 110 -17.33 -10.87 4.19
C ALA A 110 -16.23 -9.89 4.61
N ALA A 111 -15.72 -10.00 5.84
CA ALA A 111 -14.57 -9.20 6.32
C ALA A 111 -13.24 -9.62 5.66
N GLY A 112 -13.17 -10.85 5.14
CA GLY A 112 -11.98 -11.38 4.50
C GLY A 112 -10.79 -11.50 5.46
N SER A 113 -9.59 -11.23 4.94
CA SER A 113 -8.33 -11.25 5.73
C SER A 113 -7.54 -9.98 5.52
N THR A 114 -6.84 -9.55 6.58
CA THR A 114 -5.98 -8.35 6.55
C THR A 114 -4.52 -8.72 6.82
N PHE A 115 -3.64 -8.30 5.93
CA PHE A 115 -2.19 -8.44 6.01
C PHE A 115 -1.57 -7.10 6.35
N THR A 116 -0.82 -7.02 7.43
CA THR A 116 -0.15 -5.77 7.85
C THR A 116 1.33 -5.85 7.49
N ASN A 117 1.82 -4.80 6.83
CA ASN A 117 3.24 -4.52 6.67
C ASN A 117 3.58 -3.29 7.51
N SER A 118 4.42 -3.45 8.54
CA SER A 118 4.80 -2.37 9.45
C SER A 118 6.09 -1.65 9.05
N SER A 119 6.58 -1.86 7.82
CA SER A 119 7.80 -1.22 7.33
C SER A 119 7.64 0.30 7.23
N ALA A 120 8.53 1.03 7.91
CA ALA A 120 8.62 2.49 7.86
C ALA A 120 9.51 2.98 6.70
N ALA A 121 9.39 2.36 5.52
CA ALA A 121 10.25 2.63 4.38
C ALA A 121 9.46 2.69 3.07
N ALA A 122 10.08 3.27 2.03
CA ALA A 122 9.57 3.14 0.68
C ALA A 122 9.63 1.68 0.23
N VAL A 123 8.50 1.15 -0.22
CA VAL A 123 8.36 -0.20 -0.76
C VAL A 123 7.77 -0.16 -2.15
N ASN A 124 8.22 -1.09 -2.97
CA ASN A 124 7.64 -1.43 -4.26
C ASN A 124 7.88 -2.94 -4.47
N VAL A 125 6.88 -3.75 -4.18
CA VAL A 125 7.03 -5.21 -4.09
C VAL A 125 5.93 -5.92 -4.85
N ASN A 126 6.30 -7.04 -5.49
CA ASN A 126 5.37 -7.96 -6.12
C ASN A 126 5.10 -9.13 -5.18
N LYS A 127 3.82 -9.50 -5.07
CA LYS A 127 3.35 -10.65 -4.30
C LYS A 127 2.48 -11.52 -5.19
N ASP A 128 2.78 -12.82 -5.20
CA ASP A 128 2.00 -13.77 -5.97
C ASP A 128 0.69 -14.11 -5.26
N LEU A 129 -0.34 -14.31 -6.09
CA LEU A 129 -1.63 -14.82 -5.68
C LEU A 129 -1.80 -16.21 -6.26
N ASN A 130 -2.07 -17.19 -5.39
CA ASN A 130 -2.21 -18.59 -5.77
C ASN A 130 -3.55 -19.12 -5.27
N ILE A 131 -4.17 -20.03 -6.02
CA ILE A 131 -5.35 -20.77 -5.58
C ILE A 131 -5.10 -22.27 -5.58
N SER A 132 -5.87 -22.98 -4.76
CA SER A 132 -5.93 -24.44 -4.76
C SER A 132 -7.37 -24.90 -4.66
N TYR A 133 -7.72 -25.96 -5.36
CA TYR A 133 -9.04 -26.59 -5.33
C TYR A 133 -8.98 -28.05 -5.78
N THR A 134 -9.95 -28.85 -5.35
CA THR A 134 -10.13 -30.22 -5.81
C THR A 134 -11.06 -30.22 -7.02
N GLY A 135 -10.60 -30.81 -8.12
CA GLY A 135 -11.40 -30.90 -9.35
C GLY A 135 -12.63 -31.78 -9.17
N VAL A 136 -13.69 -31.47 -9.92
CA VAL A 136 -14.94 -32.24 -9.94
C VAL A 136 -15.22 -32.65 -11.39
N ALA A 137 -15.49 -33.94 -11.62
CA ALA A 137 -15.79 -34.44 -12.96
C ALA A 137 -16.91 -33.61 -13.63
N ALA A 138 -16.72 -33.23 -14.89
CA ALA A 138 -17.63 -32.32 -15.59
C ALA A 138 -19.07 -32.83 -15.64
N GLU A 139 -19.26 -34.15 -15.81
CA GLU A 139 -20.58 -34.82 -15.79
C GLU A 139 -21.32 -34.69 -14.44
N SER A 140 -20.60 -34.34 -13.37
CA SER A 140 -21.14 -34.10 -12.03
C SER A 140 -21.32 -32.61 -11.72
N MET A 141 -21.07 -31.73 -12.69
CA MET A 141 -21.24 -30.28 -12.56
C MET A 141 -22.37 -29.78 -13.46
N VAL A 142 -23.12 -28.80 -12.98
CA VAL A 142 -24.08 -28.08 -13.83
C VAL A 142 -23.30 -27.17 -14.77
N GLU A 143 -23.61 -27.22 -16.07
CA GLU A 143 -22.97 -26.38 -17.07
C GLU A 143 -23.18 -24.88 -16.78
N GLY A 144 -22.20 -24.07 -17.14
CA GLY A 144 -22.24 -22.62 -16.96
C GLY A 144 -20.90 -22.03 -16.55
N THR A 145 -20.84 -20.70 -16.50
CA THR A 145 -19.64 -19.99 -16.04
C THR A 145 -19.68 -19.87 -14.53
N TYR A 146 -18.62 -20.32 -13.86
CA TYR A 146 -18.43 -20.13 -12.42
C TYR A 146 -17.42 -19.01 -12.20
N ALA A 147 -17.80 -18.00 -11.42
CA ALA A 147 -16.98 -16.81 -11.21
C ALA A 147 -16.98 -16.35 -9.75
N ASP A 148 -15.91 -15.67 -9.37
CA ASP A 148 -15.81 -14.91 -8.12
C ASP A 148 -15.03 -13.63 -8.39
N THR A 149 -15.31 -12.59 -7.62
CA THR A 149 -14.54 -11.34 -7.65
C THR A 149 -13.83 -11.19 -6.31
N VAL A 150 -12.51 -11.23 -6.34
CA VAL A 150 -11.65 -11.00 -5.17
C VAL A 150 -11.18 -9.53 -5.19
N THR A 151 -11.47 -8.80 -4.12
CA THR A 151 -11.14 -7.38 -4.00
C THR A 151 -9.98 -7.18 -3.04
N PHE A 152 -9.00 -6.38 -3.48
CA PHE A 152 -7.83 -5.98 -2.70
C PHE A 152 -7.94 -4.50 -2.38
N ASN A 153 -7.91 -4.16 -1.09
CA ASN A 153 -7.87 -2.78 -0.63
C ASN A 153 -6.56 -2.54 0.13
N ILE A 154 -5.88 -1.44 -0.15
CA ILE A 154 -4.65 -1.04 0.54
C ILE A 154 -4.84 0.30 1.24
N ALA A 155 -4.34 0.43 2.46
CA ALA A 155 -4.37 1.67 3.22
C ALA A 155 -3.11 1.83 4.08
N ALA A 156 -2.67 3.07 4.33
CA ALA A 156 -1.63 3.34 5.31
C ALA A 156 -2.08 2.88 6.72
N ASN A 157 -1.12 2.45 7.54
CA ASN A 157 -1.34 2.17 8.97
C ASN A 157 -1.60 3.45 9.77
#